data_AF-Q23YI0-F1
#
_entry.id   AF-Q23YI0-F1
#
_cell.length_a   1.000
_cell.length_b   1.000
_cell.length_c   1.000
_cell.angle_alpha   90.00
_cell.angle_beta   90.00
_cell.angle_gamma   90.00
#
_symmetry.space_group_name_H-M   'P 1'
#
loop_
_entity.id
_entity.type
_entity.pdbx_description
1 polymer ?
#
loop_
_entity_poly.entity_id
_entity_poly.type
_entity_poly.pdbx_seq_one_letter_code
_entity_poly.pdbx_strand_id
1 'polypeptide(L)'
;MKTALILISIISLVSILTVNSLNKHQNLRSDDITCLNSTLDMGDLYIAVTNACQKSVTFKFSVSGSDSNETKQLDFETICLKQQETQRFELDFPKSYTIFSQIIKEQNDC
;
A
#
# COMPACT_ATOMS: atom_id res chain seq x y z
N MET A 1 22.09 -36.73 13.69
CA MET A 1 21.42 -35.61 14.43
C MET A 1 22.00 -34.21 14.17
N LYS A 2 23.06 -34.01 13.38
CA LYS A 2 23.61 -32.65 13.11
C LYS A 2 23.02 -31.97 11.87
N THR A 3 22.59 -32.72 10.87
CA THR A 3 22.06 -32.21 9.59
C THR A 3 20.63 -31.66 9.70
N ALA A 4 19.80 -32.20 10.59
CA ALA A 4 18.43 -31.73 10.79
C ALA A 4 18.35 -30.33 11.43
N LEU A 5 19.29 -29.98 12.31
CA LEU A 5 19.36 -28.67 12.97
C LEU A 5 19.72 -27.53 11.99
N ILE A 6 20.53 -27.83 10.98
CA ILE A 6 20.94 -26.86 9.96
C ILE A 6 19.75 -26.52 9.05
N LEU A 7 18.95 -27.52 8.65
CA LEU A 7 17.76 -27.33 7.83
C LEU A 7 16.69 -26.46 8.52
N ILE A 8 16.46 -26.66 9.82
CA ILE A 8 15.49 -25.85 10.58
C ILE A 8 15.95 -24.39 10.68
N SER A 9 17.24 -24.14 10.91
CA SER A 9 17.78 -22.78 10.96
C SER A 9 17.68 -22.05 9.63
N ILE A 10 17.89 -22.75 8.51
CA ILE A 10 17.77 -22.15 7.17
C ILE A 10 16.32 -21.79 6.86
N ILE A 11 15.36 -22.68 7.17
CA ILE A 11 13.93 -22.42 6.94
C ILE A 11 13.46 -21.22 7.78
N SER A 12 13.84 -21.15 9.05
CA SER A 12 13.50 -20.01 9.91
C SER A 12 14.08 -18.68 9.41
N LEU A 13 15.31 -18.68 8.89
CA LEU A 13 15.93 -17.45 8.39
C LEU A 13 15.28 -16.96 7.09
N VAL A 14 14.90 -17.88 6.20
CA VAL A 14 14.17 -17.54 4.97
C VAL A 14 12.78 -17.00 5.30
N SER A 15 12.09 -17.56 6.31
CA SER A 15 10.80 -17.04 6.77
C SER A 15 10.91 -15.60 7.30
N ILE A 16 11.94 -15.28 8.09
CA ILE A 16 12.14 -13.92 8.64
C ILE A 16 12.40 -12.90 7.52
N LEU A 17 13.25 -13.24 6.55
CA LEU A 17 13.56 -12.34 5.42
C LEU A 17 12.34 -12.10 4.53
N THR A 18 11.53 -13.13 4.29
CA THR A 18 10.33 -13.02 3.45
C THR A 18 9.27 -12.14 4.12
N VAL A 19 9.07 -12.27 5.44
CA VAL A 19 8.14 -11.42 6.21
C VAL A 19 8.61 -9.96 6.27
N ASN A 20 9.92 -9.73 6.44
CA ASN A 20 10.47 -8.38 6.48
C ASN A 20 10.42 -7.67 5.10
N SER A 21 10.47 -8.44 4.00
CA SER A 21 10.24 -7.94 2.64
C SER A 21 8.76 -7.73 2.32
N LEU A 22 7.87 -8.57 2.83
CA LEU A 22 6.42 -8.46 2.62
C LEU A 22 5.82 -7.22 3.30
N ASN A 23 6.44 -6.72 4.36
CA ASN A 23 6.04 -5.47 4.99
C ASN A 23 6.47 -4.21 4.23
N LYS A 24 7.30 -4.30 3.18
CA LYS A 24 7.72 -3.09 2.45
C LYS A 24 6.69 -2.64 1.43
N HIS A 25 5.94 -3.56 0.83
CA HIS A 25 4.97 -3.23 -0.19
C HIS A 25 3.63 -3.87 0.13
N GLN A 26 2.60 -3.05 0.37
CA GLN A 26 1.24 -3.52 0.57
C GLN A 26 0.34 -3.05 -0.57
N ASN A 27 -0.39 -3.96 -1.19
CA ASN A 27 -1.48 -3.58 -2.08
C ASN A 27 -2.70 -3.26 -1.22
N LEU A 28 -3.10 -2.00 -1.18
CA LEU A 28 -4.27 -1.58 -0.42
C LEU A 28 -5.49 -1.74 -1.33
N ARG A 29 -6.14 -2.92 -1.26
CA ARG A 29 -7.42 -3.13 -1.95
C ARG A 29 -8.52 -2.36 -1.23
N SER A 30 -9.29 -1.58 -1.97
CA SER A 30 -10.56 -1.04 -1.50
C SER A 30 -11.66 -2.10 -1.70
N ASP A 31 -12.60 -2.18 -0.77
CA ASP A 31 -13.72 -3.15 -0.82
C ASP A 31 -14.70 -2.87 -1.97
N ASP A 32 -14.71 -1.64 -2.49
CA ASP A 32 -15.48 -1.29 -3.68
C ASP A 32 -14.72 -1.72 -4.95
N ILE A 33 -15.40 -2.47 -5.82
CA ILE A 33 -14.90 -2.90 -7.14
C ILE A 33 -14.70 -1.65 -8.02
N THR A 34 -13.57 -0.99 -7.82
CA THR A 34 -13.11 0.17 -8.54
C THR A 34 -11.88 -0.22 -9.35
N CYS A 35 -11.64 0.47 -10.46
CA CYS A 35 -10.47 0.25 -11.30
C CYS A 35 -9.22 1.00 -10.80
N LEU A 36 -9.17 1.28 -9.50
CA LEU A 36 -7.99 1.84 -8.83
C LEU A 36 -7.05 0.71 -8.43
N ASN A 37 -5.79 0.77 -8.86
CA ASN A 37 -4.74 -0.09 -8.32
C ASN A 37 -3.79 0.77 -7.49
N SER A 38 -3.54 0.39 -6.24
CA SER A 38 -2.65 1.14 -5.36
C SER A 38 -1.60 0.22 -4.72
N THR A 39 -0.38 0.75 -4.59
CA THR A 39 0.72 0.10 -3.91
C THR A 39 1.30 1.08 -2.90
N LEU A 40 1.27 0.69 -1.63
CA LEU A 40 1.91 1.38 -0.53
C LEU A 40 3.34 0.87 -0.38
N ASP A 41 4.32 1.77 -0.44
CA ASP A 41 5.71 1.50 -0.07
C ASP A 41 5.97 2.04 1.33
N MET A 42 6.15 1.14 2.30
CA MET A 42 6.43 1.50 3.69
C MET A 42 7.89 1.88 3.95
N GLY A 43 8.80 1.55 3.03
CA GLY A 43 10.21 1.91 3.15
C GLY A 43 10.42 3.40 2.90
N ASP A 44 9.84 3.88 1.80
CA ASP A 44 9.95 5.28 1.36
C ASP A 44 8.70 6.12 1.71
N LEU A 45 7.71 5.51 2.38
CA LEU A 45 6.44 6.12 2.79
C LEU A 45 5.75 6.88 1.66
N TYR A 46 5.47 6.19 0.56
CA TYR A 46 4.63 6.74 -0.50
C TYR A 46 3.55 5.75 -0.91
N ILE A 47 2.47 6.28 -1.48
CA ILE A 47 1.46 5.48 -2.18
C ILE A 47 1.52 5.79 -3.67
N ALA A 48 1.66 4.74 -4.48
CA ALA A 48 1.50 4.82 -5.93
C ALA A 48 0.07 4.41 -6.28
N VAL A 49 -0.56 5.20 -7.14
CA VAL A 49 -1.95 5.05 -7.54
C VAL A 49 -2.02 5.00 -9.05
N THR A 50 -2.50 3.88 -9.59
CA THR A 50 -2.56 3.61 -11.02
C THR A 50 -4.01 3.48 -11.47
N ASN A 51 -4.35 4.18 -12.55
CA ASN A 51 -5.63 4.05 -13.20
C ASN A 51 -5.70 2.77 -14.05
N ALA A 52 -6.40 1.73 -13.58
CA ALA A 52 -6.67 0.53 -14.36
C ALA A 52 -7.97 0.61 -15.19
N CYS A 53 -8.68 1.74 -15.17
CA CYS A 53 -9.89 1.96 -15.94
C CYS A 53 -9.55 2.08 -17.44
N GLN A 54 -10.52 1.77 -18.32
CA GLN A 54 -10.39 1.94 -19.77
C GLN A 54 -10.66 3.40 -20.24
N LYS A 55 -10.71 4.34 -19.30
CA LYS A 55 -10.98 5.76 -19.52
C LYS A 55 -10.16 6.60 -18.55
N SER A 56 -10.00 7.88 -18.86
CA SER A 56 -9.35 8.81 -17.95
C SER A 56 -10.27 9.12 -16.78
N VAL A 57 -9.72 9.11 -15.57
CA VAL A 57 -10.48 9.35 -14.35
C VAL A 57 -9.65 10.09 -13.31
N THR A 58 -10.35 10.75 -12.41
CA THR A 58 -9.81 11.30 -11.17
C THR A 58 -10.33 10.48 -9.99
N PHE A 59 -9.45 10.11 -9.07
CA PHE A 59 -9.79 9.38 -7.85
C PHE A 59 -9.61 10.29 -6.63
N LYS A 60 -10.62 10.33 -5.75
CA LYS A 60 -10.48 10.85 -4.39
C LYS A 60 -10.46 9.69 -3.42
N PHE A 61 -9.45 9.64 -2.57
CA PHE A 61 -9.28 8.53 -1.63
C PHE A 61 -8.65 9.02 -0.33
N SER A 62 -8.80 8.20 0.70
CA SER A 62 -8.17 8.38 2.00
C SER A 62 -7.22 7.24 2.26
N VAL A 63 -6.07 7.56 2.84
CA VAL A 63 -5.19 6.58 3.46
C VAL A 63 -5.22 6.86 4.95
N SER A 64 -5.53 5.84 5.75
CA SER A 64 -5.34 5.92 7.20
C SER A 64 -4.17 5.05 7.61
N GLY A 65 -3.42 5.53 8.58
CA GLY A 65 -2.39 4.76 9.25
C GLY A 65 -2.59 4.84 10.76
N SER A 66 -2.25 3.76 11.46
CA SER A 66 -2.39 3.70 12.91
C SER A 66 -1.24 3.00 13.62
N ASP A 67 -1.06 3.38 14.87
CA ASP A 67 -0.29 2.65 15.88
C ASP A 67 -1.18 2.33 17.10
N SER A 68 -0.59 1.90 18.22
CA SER A 68 -1.35 1.51 19.41
C SER A 68 -2.10 2.67 20.10
N ASN A 69 -1.74 3.91 19.79
CA ASN A 69 -2.18 5.09 20.53
C ASN A 69 -2.93 6.09 19.64
N GLU A 70 -2.64 6.13 18.35
CA GLU A 70 -3.23 7.09 17.43
C GLU A 70 -3.55 6.51 16.05
N THR A 71 -4.49 7.17 15.37
CA THR A 71 -4.82 6.94 13.96
C THR A 71 -4.81 8.28 13.26
N LYS A 72 -4.01 8.42 12.21
CA LYS A 72 -4.00 9.60 11.33
C LYS A 72 -4.59 9.21 9.99
N GLN A 73 -5.34 10.12 9.39
CA GLN A 73 -5.89 9.96 8.06
C GLN A 73 -5.39 11.10 7.18
N LEU A 74 -5.03 10.77 5.94
CA LEU A 74 -4.66 11.70 4.89
C LEU A 74 -5.61 11.51 3.71
N ASP A 75 -6.09 12.62 3.17
CA ASP A 75 -6.99 12.63 2.01
C ASP A 75 -6.21 13.10 0.78
N PHE A 76 -6.42 12.41 -0.34
CA PHE A 76 -5.73 12.65 -1.60
C PHE A 76 -6.72 12.71 -2.76
N GLU A 77 -6.34 13.48 -3.77
CA GLU A 77 -7.02 13.55 -5.05
C GLU A 77 -5.96 13.43 -6.15
N THR A 78 -6.20 12.54 -7.11
CA THR A 78 -5.32 12.42 -8.27
C THR A 78 -5.53 13.58 -9.24
N ILE A 79 -4.58 13.78 -10.14
CA ILE A 79 -4.88 14.47 -11.39
C ILE A 79 -5.80 13.59 -12.24
N CYS A 80 -6.21 14.11 -13.41
CA CYS A 80 -6.85 13.28 -14.42
C CYS A 80 -5.83 12.25 -14.96
N LEU A 81 -5.93 11.01 -14.48
CA LEU A 81 -5.03 9.93 -14.87
C LEU A 81 -5.58 9.24 -16.11
N LYS A 82 -4.77 9.12 -17.15
CA LYS A 82 -5.08 8.28 -18.31
C LYS A 82 -4.98 6.81 -17.95
N GLN A 83 -5.50 5.94 -18.82
CA GLN A 83 -5.39 4.49 -18.64
C GLN A 83 -3.92 4.07 -18.45
N GLN A 84 -3.67 3.28 -17.40
CA GLN A 84 -2.36 2.81 -16.92
C GLN A 84 -1.40 3.91 -16.43
N GLU A 85 -1.87 5.15 -16.29
CA GLU A 85 -1.06 6.21 -15.70
C GLU A 85 -1.00 6.07 -14.18
N THR A 86 0.18 6.34 -13.62
CA THR A 86 0.46 6.24 -12.19
C THR A 86 0.83 7.60 -11.62
N GLN A 87 0.22 7.97 -10.50
CA GLN A 87 0.63 9.11 -9.69
C GLN A 87 1.11 8.63 -8.32
N ARG A 88 2.11 9.33 -7.78
CA ARG A 88 2.67 9.06 -6.46
C ARG A 88 2.32 10.18 -5.48
N PHE A 89 2.04 9.79 -4.25
CA PHE A 89 1.85 10.70 -3.12
C PHE A 89 2.78 10.29 -2.00
N GLU A 90 3.55 11.24 -1.51
CA GLU A 90 4.31 11.07 -0.28
C GLU A 90 3.34 11.06 0.91
N LEU A 91 3.57 10.13 1.84
CA LEU A 91 2.77 9.96 3.03
C LEU A 91 3.52 10.54 4.21
N ASP A 92 2.98 11.61 4.77
CA ASP A 92 3.47 12.18 6.03
C ASP A 92 2.88 11.42 7.23
N PHE A 93 3.21 10.14 7.35
CA PHE A 93 2.89 9.34 8.53
C PHE A 93 4.10 9.18 9.45
N PRO A 94 3.90 9.17 10.79
CA PRO A 94 4.95 8.76 11.71
C PRO A 94 5.46 7.36 11.37
N LYS A 95 6.78 7.16 11.49
CA LYS A 95 7.41 5.85 11.25
C LYS A 95 6.96 4.75 12.22
N SER A 96 6.29 5.11 13.32
CA SER A 96 5.71 4.17 14.28
C SER A 96 4.45 3.47 13.77
N TYR A 97 3.85 3.95 12.69
CA TYR A 97 2.60 3.42 12.17
C TYR A 97 2.86 2.07 11.49
N THR A 98 2.00 1.09 11.80
CA THR A 98 2.19 -0.30 11.37
C THR A 98 0.99 -0.88 10.63
N ILE A 99 -0.19 -0.28 10.81
CA ILE A 99 -1.42 -0.69 10.15
C ILE A 99 -1.83 0.44 9.22
N PHE A 100 -2.16 0.09 7.98
CA PHE A 100 -2.60 1.04 6.97
C PHE A 100 -3.84 0.52 6.26
N SER A 101 -4.74 1.42 5.90
CA SER A 101 -5.90 1.10 5.08
C SER A 101 -6.17 2.21 4.08
N GLN A 102 -6.82 1.87 2.98
CA GLN A 102 -7.24 2.81 1.95
C GLN A 102 -8.75 2.70 1.74
N ILE A 103 -9.40 3.85 1.61
CA ILE A 103 -10.82 3.94 1.26
C ILE A 103 -10.93 4.88 0.06
N ILE A 104 -11.60 4.44 -0.99
CA ILE A 104 -11.94 5.29 -2.14
C ILE A 104 -13.22 6.03 -1.80
N LYS A 105 -13.19 7.36 -1.93
CA LYS A 105 -14.33 8.24 -1.64
C LYS A 105 -15.12 8.53 -2.91
N GLU A 106 -14.43 8.86 -3.99
CA GLU A 106 -15.05 9.22 -5.27
C GLU A 106 -14.19 8.77 -6.46
N GLN A 107 -14.84 8.47 -7.57
CA GLN A 107 -14.22 8.22 -8.87
C GLN A 107 -15.03 8.98 -9.93
N ASN A 108 -14.39 9.92 -10.62
CA ASN A 108 -15.05 10.79 -11.60
C ASN A 108 -14.35 10.74 -12.95
N ASP A 109 -15.12 10.85 -14.02
CA ASP A 109 -14.59 10.94 -15.39
C ASP A 109 -13.97 12.30 -15.65
N CYS A 110 -12.94 12.29 -16.51
CA CYS A 110 -12.27 13.42 -17.11
C CYS A 110 -11.68 12.96 -18.47
#